data_AF-A0A350C535-F1
#
_entry.id   AF-A0A350C535-F1
#
_cell.length_a   1.000
_cell.length_b   1.000
_cell.length_c   1.000
_cell.angle_alpha   90.00
_cell.angle_beta   90.00
_cell.angle_gamma   90.00
#
_symmetry.space_group_name_H-M   'P 1'
#
loop_
_entity.id
_entity.type
_entity.pdbx_description
1 polymer ?
#
loop_
_entity_poly.entity_id
_entity_poly.type
_entity_poly.pdbx_seq_one_letter_code
_entity_poly.pdbx_strand_id
1 'polypeptide(L)'
;MIDPITAISAATAAFNGVKKLVAAGREIEDVVGQLGKWYGAAADLNRAESQRKNPPIFTKLFSGGSVEQEALEILIHKKKLEEQEKQLQDLLNVRFGFGTWREMVELRRSIKKEREETIYKQQEKRAAFFEGLLLIFLITLGFGIVGGGTFLTGLGAGWW
;
A
#
# COMPACT_ATOMS: atom_id res chain seq x y z
N MET A 1 4.27 -10.13 9.71
CA MET A 1 2.80 -10.33 9.56
C MET A 1 2.22 -10.23 10.95
N ILE A 2 1.26 -9.32 11.17
CA ILE A 2 0.49 -9.26 12.42
C ILE A 2 -0.71 -10.19 12.24
N ASP A 3 -0.98 -11.04 13.24
CA ASP A 3 -2.16 -11.89 13.23
C ASP A 3 -3.44 -11.03 13.42
N PRO A 4 -4.61 -11.43 12.87
CA PRO A 4 -5.84 -10.64 12.96
C PRO A 4 -6.25 -10.25 14.38
N ILE A 5 -5.97 -11.10 15.36
CA ILE A 5 -6.35 -10.86 16.76
C ILE A 5 -5.50 -9.71 17.33
N THR A 6 -4.19 -9.73 17.07
CA THR A 6 -3.28 -8.65 17.42
C THR A 6 -3.61 -7.36 16.67
N ALA A 7 -4.02 -7.43 15.40
CA ALA A 7 -4.45 -6.25 14.66
C ALA A 7 -5.70 -5.60 15.28
N ILE A 8 -6.66 -6.40 15.75
CA ILE A 8 -7.88 -5.90 16.40
C ILE A 8 -7.62 -5.36 17.79
N SER A 9 -6.76 -6.01 18.56
CA SER A 9 -6.38 -5.51 19.88
C SER A 9 -5.65 -4.18 19.75
N ALA A 10 -4.74 -4.05 18.77
CA ALA A 10 -4.06 -2.80 18.43
C ALA A 10 -5.06 -1.71 17.99
N ALA A 11 -6.00 -2.03 17.09
CA ALA A 11 -7.05 -1.10 16.69
C ALA A 11 -7.89 -0.65 17.90
N THR A 12 -8.34 -1.58 18.74
CA THR A 12 -9.14 -1.27 19.94
C THR A 12 -8.35 -0.41 20.94
N ALA A 13 -7.05 -0.66 21.11
CA ALA A 13 -6.19 0.15 21.97
C ALA A 13 -6.03 1.58 21.44
N ALA A 14 -5.77 1.74 20.14
CA ALA A 14 -5.67 3.04 19.49
C ALA A 14 -7.01 3.81 19.56
N PHE A 15 -8.12 3.13 19.33
CA PHE A 15 -9.47 3.68 19.47
C PHE A 15 -9.73 4.23 20.88
N ASN A 16 -9.42 3.45 21.92
CA ASN A 16 -9.52 3.90 23.30
C ASN A 16 -8.56 5.06 23.60
N GLY A 17 -7.39 5.09 22.95
CA GLY A 17 -6.46 6.22 22.98
C GLY A 17 -7.11 7.50 22.46
N VAL A 18 -7.71 7.45 21.27
CA VAL A 18 -8.44 8.60 20.69
C VAL A 18 -9.55 9.08 21.64
N LYS A 19 -10.38 8.17 22.15
CA LYS A 19 -11.44 8.52 23.12
C LYS A 19 -10.90 9.28 24.32
N LYS A 20 -9.82 8.81 24.92
CA LYS A 20 -9.18 9.44 26.08
C LYS A 20 -8.61 10.82 25.75
N LEU A 21 -7.95 10.96 24.61
CA LEU A 21 -7.36 12.23 24.18
C LEU A 21 -8.44 13.29 23.89
N VAL A 22 -9.51 12.90 23.18
CA VAL A 22 -10.65 13.77 22.90
C VAL A 22 -11.36 14.17 24.20
N ALA A 23 -11.61 13.22 25.11
CA ALA A 23 -12.23 13.49 26.41
C ALA A 23 -11.36 14.40 27.30
N ALA A 24 -10.04 14.26 27.22
CA ALA A 24 -9.08 15.14 27.91
C ALA A 24 -8.90 16.51 27.24
N GLY A 25 -9.66 16.80 26.17
CA GLY A 25 -9.59 18.08 25.47
C GLY A 25 -8.30 18.31 24.70
N ARG A 26 -7.51 17.26 24.43
CA ARG A 26 -6.19 17.36 23.79
C ARG A 26 -6.27 17.91 22.37
N GLU A 27 -5.14 18.43 21.92
CA GLU A 27 -4.98 18.99 20.59
C GLU A 27 -5.15 17.94 19.49
N ILE A 28 -5.50 18.42 18.29
CA ILE A 28 -5.77 17.57 17.14
C ILE A 28 -4.56 16.70 16.76
N GLU A 29 -3.33 17.19 16.95
CA GLU A 29 -2.09 16.46 16.64
C GLU A 29 -1.97 15.16 17.44
N ASP A 30 -2.23 15.21 18.74
CA ASP A 30 -2.22 14.02 19.62
C ASP A 30 -3.26 12.99 19.18
N VAL A 31 -4.46 13.49 18.83
CA VAL A 31 -5.59 12.66 18.38
C VAL A 31 -5.30 12.00 17.04
N VAL A 32 -4.75 12.76 16.09
CA VAL A 32 -4.36 12.28 14.75
C VAL A 32 -3.28 11.20 14.85
N GLY A 33 -2.34 11.31 15.79
CA GLY A 33 -1.33 10.28 16.03
C GLY A 33 -1.93 8.92 16.41
N GLN A 34 -2.94 8.90 17.31
CA GLN A 34 -3.65 7.67 17.67
C GLN A 34 -4.60 7.20 16.55
N LEU A 35 -5.23 8.13 15.85
CA LEU A 35 -6.08 7.83 14.70
C LEU A 35 -5.29 7.14 13.57
N GLY A 36 -4.05 7.59 13.32
CA GLY A 36 -3.14 6.95 12.37
C GLY A 36 -2.82 5.51 12.76
N LYS A 37 -2.58 5.24 14.06
CA LYS A 37 -2.37 3.88 14.57
C LYS A 37 -3.62 2.99 14.39
N TRP A 38 -4.81 3.54 14.65
CA TRP A 38 -6.06 2.84 14.40
C TRP A 38 -6.22 2.47 12.93
N TYR A 39 -5.97 3.41 12.01
CA TYR A 39 -6.02 3.14 10.58
C TYR A 39 -4.99 2.14 10.09
N GLY A 40 -3.77 2.16 10.66
CA GLY A 40 -2.73 1.17 10.38
C GLY A 40 -3.19 -0.23 10.77
N ALA A 41 -3.67 -0.37 12.01
CA ALA A 41 -4.19 -1.64 12.52
C ALA A 41 -5.41 -2.15 11.73
N ALA A 42 -6.33 -1.27 11.35
CA ALA A 42 -7.49 -1.60 10.51
C ALA A 42 -7.07 -2.04 9.10
N ALA A 43 -6.03 -1.42 8.51
CA ALA A 43 -5.48 -1.83 7.23
C ALA A 43 -4.75 -3.18 7.31
N ASP A 44 -4.01 -3.43 8.39
CA ASP A 44 -3.34 -4.70 8.62
C ASP A 44 -4.34 -5.84 8.83
N LEU A 45 -5.45 -5.59 9.53
CA LEU A 45 -6.55 -6.55 9.66
C LEU A 45 -7.16 -6.88 8.30
N ASN A 46 -7.54 -5.87 7.51
CA ASN A 46 -8.08 -6.08 6.16
C ASN A 46 -7.11 -6.87 5.28
N ARG A 47 -5.80 -6.59 5.39
CA ARG A 47 -4.77 -7.34 4.66
C ARG A 47 -4.70 -8.79 5.14
N ALA A 48 -4.73 -9.05 6.44
CA ALA A 48 -4.71 -10.40 6.99
C ALA A 48 -5.96 -11.21 6.59
N GLU A 49 -7.13 -10.59 6.59
CA GLU A 49 -8.37 -11.20 6.10
C GLU A 49 -8.30 -11.51 4.60
N SER A 50 -7.73 -10.62 3.79
CA SER A 50 -7.58 -10.85 2.34
C SER A 50 -6.65 -12.03 2.03
N GLN A 51 -5.59 -12.22 2.82
CA GLN A 51 -4.66 -13.34 2.69
C GLN A 51 -5.31 -14.66 3.12
N ARG A 52 -6.20 -14.64 4.12
CA ARG A 52 -6.97 -15.82 4.54
C ARG A 52 -8.00 -16.26 3.50
N LYS A 53 -8.60 -15.32 2.76
CA LYS A 53 -9.50 -15.64 1.64
C LYS A 53 -8.79 -16.28 0.45
N ASN A 54 -7.50 -16.04 0.27
CA ASN A 54 -6.70 -16.62 -0.80
C ASN A 54 -5.38 -17.21 -0.25
N PRO A 55 -5.46 -18.31 0.52
CA PRO A 55 -4.27 -18.88 1.12
C PRO A 55 -3.38 -19.51 0.04
N PRO A 56 -2.04 -19.46 0.20
CA PRO A 56 -1.11 -20.19 -0.66
C PRO A 56 -1.52 -21.66 -0.83
N ILE A 57 -1.24 -22.25 -2.01
CA ILE A 57 -1.67 -23.62 -2.37
C ILE A 57 -1.24 -24.66 -1.31
N PHE A 58 -0.07 -24.48 -0.69
CA PHE A 58 0.44 -25.37 0.37
C PHE A 58 -0.31 -25.24 1.71
N THR A 59 -0.88 -24.08 2.04
CA THR A 59 -1.68 -23.88 3.26
C THR A 59 -3.11 -24.41 3.15
N LYS A 60 -3.64 -24.58 1.92
CA LYS A 60 -4.98 -25.14 1.67
C LYS A 60 -5.12 -26.62 2.07
N LEU A 61 -4.01 -27.35 2.15
CA LEU A 61 -4.00 -28.78 2.47
C LEU A 61 -3.92 -29.08 3.97
N PHE A 62 -3.54 -28.10 4.80
CA PHE A 62 -3.35 -28.26 6.25
C PHE A 62 -4.31 -27.41 7.10
N SER A 63 -5.14 -26.56 6.50
CA SER A 63 -6.10 -25.72 7.21
C SER A 63 -7.39 -26.49 7.52
N GLY A 64 -7.37 -27.34 8.56
CA GLY A 64 -8.52 -28.12 9.04
C GLY A 64 -9.55 -27.35 9.88
N GLY A 65 -9.66 -26.02 9.72
CA GLY A 65 -10.66 -25.21 10.43
C GLY A 65 -12.02 -25.21 9.73
N SER A 66 -13.12 -25.09 10.48
CA SER A 66 -14.45 -24.85 9.90
C SER A 66 -14.48 -23.50 9.19
N VAL A 67 -14.75 -23.53 7.89
CA VAL A 67 -14.85 -22.35 7.01
C VAL A 67 -15.89 -21.36 7.56
N GLU A 68 -16.95 -21.88 8.15
CA GLU A 68 -18.04 -21.13 8.76
C GLU A 68 -17.57 -20.31 9.97
N GLN A 69 -16.75 -20.89 10.84
CA GLN A 69 -16.22 -20.19 12.01
C GLN A 69 -15.27 -19.05 11.60
N GLU A 70 -14.42 -19.28 10.61
CA GLU A 70 -13.52 -18.23 10.11
C GLU A 70 -14.30 -17.08 9.45
N ALA A 71 -15.36 -17.40 8.67
CA ALA A 71 -16.22 -16.39 8.09
C ALA A 71 -16.95 -15.54 9.15
N LEU A 72 -17.39 -16.19 10.25
CA LEU A 72 -18.04 -15.51 11.37
C LEU A 72 -17.08 -14.58 12.12
N GLU A 73 -15.84 -15.02 12.38
CA GLU A 73 -14.81 -14.19 13.01
C GLU A 73 -14.49 -12.95 12.16
N ILE A 74 -14.29 -13.12 10.86
CA ILE A 74 -14.10 -12.00 9.91
C ILE A 74 -15.27 -11.02 9.98
N LEU A 75 -16.51 -11.51 10.04
CA LEU A 75 -17.69 -10.65 10.11
C LEU A 75 -17.71 -9.84 11.42
N ILE A 76 -17.44 -10.47 12.56
CA ILE A 76 -17.37 -9.81 13.87
C ILE A 76 -16.32 -8.70 13.85
N HIS A 77 -15.14 -9.02 13.31
CA HIS A 77 -14.01 -8.11 13.20
C HIS A 77 -14.34 -6.86 12.38
N LYS A 78 -14.97 -7.05 11.23
CA LYS A 78 -15.46 -5.95 10.38
C LYS A 78 -16.49 -5.10 11.08
N LYS A 79 -17.50 -5.72 11.70
CA LYS A 79 -18.56 -4.98 12.41
C LYS A 79 -18.00 -4.16 13.57
N LYS A 80 -17.01 -4.70 14.28
CA LYS A 80 -16.31 -3.98 15.34
C LYS A 80 -15.53 -2.77 14.81
N LEU A 81 -14.85 -2.90 13.66
CA LEU A 81 -14.17 -1.75 13.04
C LEU A 81 -15.15 -0.70 12.54
N GLU A 82 -16.26 -1.10 11.92
CA GLU A 82 -17.32 -0.17 11.47
C GLU A 82 -17.90 0.62 12.64
N GLU A 83 -18.14 -0.03 13.77
CA GLU A 83 -18.62 0.63 14.99
C GLU A 83 -17.59 1.63 15.54
N GLN A 84 -16.31 1.23 15.59
CA GLN A 84 -15.23 2.11 16.00
C GLN A 84 -15.11 3.33 15.07
N GLU A 85 -15.20 3.12 13.75
CA GLU A 85 -15.12 4.18 12.76
C GLU A 85 -16.23 5.21 12.96
N LYS A 86 -17.48 4.76 13.14
CA LYS A 86 -18.61 5.64 13.39
C LYS A 86 -18.41 6.47 14.67
N GLN A 87 -17.95 5.83 15.75
CA GLN A 87 -17.67 6.55 16.99
C GLN A 87 -16.51 7.55 16.84
N LEU A 88 -15.46 7.22 16.10
CA LEU A 88 -14.34 8.13 15.81
C LEU A 88 -14.80 9.34 14.98
N GLN A 89 -15.65 9.11 13.98
CA GLN A 89 -16.25 10.17 13.18
C GLN A 89 -17.04 11.15 14.06
N ASP A 90 -17.90 10.62 14.94
CA ASP A 90 -18.69 11.45 15.85
C ASP A 90 -17.80 12.26 16.80
N LEU A 91 -16.79 11.61 17.42
CA LEU A 91 -15.85 12.27 18.34
C LEU A 91 -15.08 13.40 17.66
N LEU A 92 -14.57 13.16 16.45
CA LEU A 92 -13.78 14.15 15.72
C LEU A 92 -14.65 15.33 15.26
N ASN A 93 -15.84 15.06 14.73
CA ASN A 93 -16.75 16.11 14.28
C ASN A 93 -17.25 16.97 15.45
N VAL A 94 -17.54 16.36 16.61
CA VAL A 94 -17.97 17.10 17.80
C VAL A 94 -16.83 17.95 18.38
N ARG A 95 -15.60 17.41 18.43
CA ARG A 95 -14.47 18.10 19.09
C ARG A 95 -13.79 19.16 18.23
N PHE A 96 -13.67 18.93 16.92
CA PHE A 96 -12.85 19.75 16.03
C PHE A 96 -13.67 20.47 14.94
N GLY A 97 -14.98 20.24 14.90
CA GLY A 97 -15.89 20.89 13.97
C GLY A 97 -16.49 19.90 12.97
N PHE A 98 -17.73 20.20 12.58
CA PHE A 98 -18.48 19.35 11.66
C PHE A 98 -17.77 19.26 10.29
N GLY A 99 -17.51 18.04 9.83
CA GLY A 99 -16.83 17.82 8.55
C GLY A 99 -15.34 17.49 8.66
N THR A 100 -14.73 17.65 9.84
CA THR A 100 -13.31 17.31 10.08
C THR A 100 -12.97 15.89 9.64
N TRP A 101 -13.84 14.92 9.93
CA TRP A 101 -13.66 13.53 9.48
C TRP A 101 -13.58 13.43 7.95
N ARG A 102 -14.51 14.10 7.25
CA ARG A 102 -14.59 14.06 5.79
C ARG A 102 -13.36 14.69 5.15
N GLU A 103 -12.93 15.85 5.62
CA GLU A 103 -11.73 16.53 5.14
C GLU A 103 -10.49 15.65 5.29
N MET A 104 -10.35 14.98 6.44
CA MET A 104 -9.25 14.04 6.67
C MET A 104 -9.30 12.84 5.71
N VAL A 105 -10.48 12.26 5.48
CA VAL A 105 -10.65 11.14 4.53
C VAL A 105 -10.33 11.57 3.10
N GLU A 106 -10.77 12.76 2.69
CA GLU A 106 -10.48 13.34 1.37
C GLU A 106 -8.98 13.59 1.19
N LEU A 107 -8.33 14.20 2.18
CA LEU A 107 -6.88 14.44 2.17
C LEU A 107 -6.09 13.13 2.11
N ARG A 108 -6.50 12.11 2.87
CA ARG A 108 -5.86 10.80 2.81
C ARG A 108 -6.00 10.18 1.41
N ARG A 109 -7.16 10.33 0.78
CA ARG A 109 -7.41 9.83 -0.58
C ARG A 109 -6.53 10.56 -1.61
N SER A 110 -6.40 11.88 -1.52
CA SER A 110 -5.54 12.65 -2.43
C SER A 110 -4.06 12.26 -2.29
N ILE A 111 -3.55 12.14 -1.06
CA ILE A 111 -2.16 11.69 -0.80
C ILE A 111 -1.92 10.29 -1.36
N LYS A 112 -2.89 9.37 -1.19
CA LYS A 112 -2.76 8.01 -1.74
C LYS A 112 -2.64 8.05 -3.27
N LYS A 113 -3.51 8.83 -3.92
CA LYS A 113 -3.50 9.00 -5.37
C LYS A 113 -2.18 9.60 -5.86
N GLU A 114 -1.69 10.64 -5.21
CA GLU A 114 -0.42 11.30 -5.56
C GLU A 114 0.77 10.35 -5.42
N ARG A 115 0.79 9.51 -4.39
CA ARG A 115 1.83 8.48 -4.21
C ARG A 115 1.78 7.42 -5.31
N GLU A 116 0.59 6.95 -5.67
CA GLU A 116 0.40 6.00 -6.77
C GLU A 116 0.88 6.59 -8.11
N GLU A 117 0.50 7.83 -8.42
CA GLU A 117 0.97 8.55 -9.61
C GLU A 117 2.49 8.76 -9.61
N THR A 118 3.07 9.07 -8.46
CA THR A 118 4.52 9.25 -8.32
C THR A 118 5.27 7.94 -8.55
N ILE A 119 4.77 6.82 -8.00
CA ILE A 119 5.35 5.49 -8.22
C ILE A 119 5.23 5.11 -9.70
N TYR A 120 4.08 5.35 -10.33
CA TYR A 120 3.88 5.09 -11.75
C TYR A 120 4.87 5.88 -12.62
N LYS A 121 4.99 7.19 -12.40
CA LYS A 121 5.97 8.05 -13.11
C LYS A 121 7.41 7.59 -12.88
N GLN A 122 7.76 7.12 -11.70
CA GLN A 122 9.09 6.57 -11.42
C GLN A 122 9.34 5.25 -12.17
N GLN A 123 8.32 4.39 -12.27
CA GLN A 123 8.39 3.15 -13.05
C GLN A 123 8.54 3.44 -14.54
N GLU A 124 7.75 4.38 -15.09
CA GLU A 124 7.87 4.81 -16.48
C GLU A 124 9.27 5.38 -16.78
N LYS A 125 9.81 6.22 -15.90
CA LYS A 125 11.18 6.75 -16.07
C LYS A 125 12.24 5.65 -16.06
N ARG A 126 12.09 4.64 -15.19
CA ARG A 126 13.00 3.49 -15.17
C ARG A 126 12.86 2.66 -16.44
N ALA A 127 11.64 2.37 -16.88
CA ALA A 127 11.38 1.65 -18.12
C ALA A 127 11.97 2.39 -19.33
N ALA A 128 11.66 3.68 -19.48
CA ALA A 128 12.19 4.52 -20.55
C ALA A 128 13.72 4.62 -20.51
N PHE A 129 14.33 4.67 -19.32
CA PHE A 129 15.79 4.65 -19.17
C PHE A 129 16.39 3.33 -19.67
N PHE A 130 15.82 2.19 -19.28
CA PHE A 130 16.26 0.86 -19.74
C PHE A 130 16.03 0.65 -21.23
N GLU A 131 14.88 1.09 -21.76
CA GLU A 131 14.58 1.07 -23.19
C GLU A 131 15.57 1.92 -23.98
N GLY A 132 15.88 3.13 -23.52
CA GLY A 132 16.89 4.00 -24.14
C GLY A 132 18.29 3.39 -24.11
N LEU A 133 18.68 2.78 -23.00
CA LEU A 133 19.96 2.06 -22.87
C LEU A 133 20.04 0.87 -23.85
N LEU A 134 18.96 0.09 -23.95
CA LEU A 134 18.86 -1.05 -24.85
C LEU A 134 18.92 -0.60 -26.31
N LEU A 135 18.26 0.51 -26.66
CA LEU A 135 18.31 1.10 -28.00
C LEU A 135 19.73 1.54 -28.36
N ILE A 136 20.42 2.27 -27.48
CA ILE A 136 21.81 2.72 -27.70
C ILE A 136 22.74 1.51 -27.88
N PHE A 137 22.56 0.47 -27.06
CA PHE A 137 23.32 -0.77 -27.17
C PHE A 137 23.12 -1.44 -28.54
N LEU A 138 21.87 -1.59 -28.99
CA LEU A 138 21.55 -2.18 -30.29
C LEU A 138 22.11 -1.37 -31.46
N ILE A 139 22.03 -0.04 -31.39
CA ILE A 139 22.58 0.84 -32.42
C ILE A 139 24.11 0.71 -32.49
N THR A 140 24.78 0.73 -31.34
CA THR A 140 26.25 0.61 -31.26
C THR A 140 26.72 -0.76 -31.75
N LEU A 141 25.99 -1.82 -31.42
CA LEU A 141 26.27 -3.17 -31.89
C LEU A 141 26.06 -3.29 -33.41
N GLY A 142 24.99 -2.68 -33.95
CA GLY A 142 24.75 -2.58 -35.39
C GLY A 142 25.85 -1.84 -36.15
N PHE A 143 26.26 -0.66 -35.65
CA PHE A 143 27.39 0.08 -36.22
C PHE A 143 28.72 -0.68 -36.09
N GLY A 144 28.93 -1.42 -35.00
CA GLY A 144 30.09 -2.30 -34.83
C GLY A 144 30.15 -3.42 -35.86
N ILE A 145 29.02 -4.04 -36.18
CA ILE A 145 28.93 -5.08 -37.22
C ILE A 145 29.18 -4.49 -38.60
N VAL A 146 28.53 -3.38 -38.95
CA VAL A 146 28.68 -2.75 -40.28
C VAL A 146 30.07 -2.13 -40.44
N GLY A 147 30.53 -1.38 -39.45
CA GLY A 147 31.86 -0.75 -39.43
C GLY A 147 32.98 -1.78 -39.38
N GLY A 148 32.87 -2.80 -38.53
CA GLY A 148 33.83 -3.89 -38.46
C GLY A 148 33.87 -4.71 -39.75
N GLY A 149 32.70 -5.02 -40.33
CA GLY A 149 32.61 -5.72 -41.61
C GLY A 149 33.24 -4.94 -42.76
N THR A 150 32.91 -3.66 -42.89
CA THR A 150 33.47 -2.78 -43.94
C THR A 150 34.98 -2.59 -43.79
N PHE A 151 35.47 -2.43 -42.56
CA PHE A 151 36.91 -2.34 -42.27
C PHE A 151 37.66 -3.61 -42.66
N LEU A 152 37.15 -4.79 -42.27
CA LEU A 152 37.74 -6.09 -42.62
C LEU A 152 37.75 -6.32 -44.15
N THR A 153 36.66 -5.99 -44.85
CA THR A 153 36.61 -6.11 -46.30
C THR A 153 37.57 -5.14 -47.00
N GLY A 154 37.74 -3.93 -46.46
CA GLY A 154 38.64 -2.92 -47.02
C GLY A 154 40.12 -3.28 -46.83
N LEU A 155 40.50 -3.83 -45.67
CA LEU A 155 41.84 -4.38 -45.43
C LEU A 155 42.14 -5.54 -46.39
N GLY A 156 41.17 -6.43 -46.62
CA GLY A 156 41.33 -7.53 -47.59
C GLY A 156 41.39 -7.08 -49.05
N ALA A 157 40.72 -5.98 -49.40
CA ALA A 157 40.69 -5.40 -50.74
C ALA A 157 41.82 -4.38 -51.00
N GLY A 158 42.64 -4.03 -49.99
CA GLY A 158 43.73 -3.06 -50.10
C GLY A 158 43.28 -1.61 -50.30
N TRP A 159 42.05 -1.28 -49.88
CA TRP A 159 41.51 0.09 -49.94
C TRP A 159 42.00 0.99 -48.80
N TRP A 160 42.58 0.38 -47.75
CA TRP A 160 43.16 1.01 -46.57
C TRP A 160 44.44 0.28 -46.16
#